data_AF-A0A3Q4N383-F1
#
_entry.id   AF-A0A3Q4N383-F1
#
_cell.length_a   1.000
_cell.length_b   1.000
_cell.length_c   1.000
_cell.angle_alpha   90.00
_cell.angle_beta   90.00
_cell.angle_gamma   90.00
#
_symmetry.space_group_name_H-M   'P 1'
#
loop_
_entity.id
_entity.type
_entity.pdbx_description
1 polymer ?
#
loop_
_entity_poly.entity_id
_entity_poly.type
_entity_poly.pdbx_seq_one_letter_code
_entity_poly.pdbx_strand_id
1 'polypeptide(L)'
;MAKDMTLLWASGSHACWRVMIALEEKNLQGYNQKQLYFEKGEHKSKEVMEINPRGQLPAFKCGDVPLNESCAACFHLECKYKSQGTKLIPDCEAGRAQILQRVFEVNALVEKSCKFVLTRSSDRILQSPLSEIGEKIIEDAFLRDPANVFHFSPCAFNSVVRLRKQP
;
A
#
# COMPACT_ATOMS: atom_id res chain seq x y z
N MET A 1 9.05 13.83 -16.80
CA MET A 1 7.94 14.23 -15.90
C MET A 1 7.32 13.00 -15.22
N ALA A 2 6.48 12.18 -15.88
CA ALA A 2 6.02 10.90 -15.30
C ALA A 2 6.96 9.71 -15.60
N LYS A 3 7.64 9.74 -16.76
CA LYS A 3 8.63 8.72 -17.17
C LYS A 3 9.81 8.54 -16.21
N ASP A 4 10.08 9.55 -15.38
CA ASP A 4 11.15 9.53 -14.38
C ASP A 4 10.68 8.91 -13.04
N MET A 5 9.42 8.49 -12.97
CA MET A 5 8.86 7.81 -11.80
C MET A 5 8.92 6.30 -11.99
N THR A 6 9.18 5.60 -10.90
CA THR A 6 9.15 4.14 -10.85
C THR A 6 8.27 3.70 -9.68
N LEU A 7 7.29 2.82 -9.96
CA LEU A 7 6.41 2.22 -8.97
C LEU A 7 6.51 0.69 -9.03
N LEU A 8 7.11 0.09 -8.01
CA LEU A 8 6.99 -1.33 -7.75
C LEU A 8 5.83 -1.56 -6.79
N TRP A 9 4.86 -2.37 -7.19
CA TRP A 9 3.62 -2.54 -6.45
C TRP A 9 3.13 -3.97 -6.49
N ALA A 10 2.23 -4.35 -5.57
CA ALA A 10 1.59 -5.66 -5.57
C ALA A 10 0.10 -5.54 -5.28
N SER A 11 -0.69 -6.45 -5.85
CA SER A 11 -2.12 -6.52 -5.58
C SER A 11 -2.39 -6.89 -4.11
N GLY A 12 -3.49 -6.39 -3.55
CA GLY A 12 -3.84 -6.57 -2.14
C GLY A 12 -3.14 -5.58 -1.18
N SER A 13 -2.14 -4.81 -1.64
CA SER A 13 -1.50 -3.77 -0.83
C SER A 13 -2.28 -2.45 -0.89
N HIS A 14 -2.98 -2.12 0.20
CA HIS A 14 -3.67 -0.83 0.33
C HIS A 14 -2.71 0.37 0.21
N ALA A 15 -1.45 0.20 0.61
CA ALA A 15 -0.43 1.24 0.50
C ALA A 15 -0.06 1.50 -0.97
N CYS A 16 0.04 0.45 -1.79
CA CYS A 16 0.25 0.58 -3.24
C CYS A 16 -0.91 1.31 -3.91
N TRP A 17 -2.15 0.92 -3.59
CA TRP A 17 -3.34 1.53 -4.18
C TRP A 17 -3.47 3.02 -3.90
N ARG A 18 -3.06 3.49 -2.71
CA ARG A 18 -3.04 4.94 -2.42
C ARG A 18 -2.18 5.71 -3.42
N VAL A 19 -0.98 5.21 -3.73
CA VAL A 19 -0.06 5.85 -4.67
C VAL A 19 -0.60 5.78 -6.09
N MET A 20 -1.14 4.63 -6.50
CA MET A 20 -1.75 4.47 -7.83
C MET A 20 -2.93 5.42 -8.03
N ILE A 21 -3.84 5.53 -7.04
CA ILE A 21 -4.97 6.45 -7.09
C ILE A 21 -4.48 7.90 -7.17
N ALA A 22 -3.47 8.28 -6.37
CA ALA A 22 -2.92 9.63 -6.43
C ALA A 22 -2.30 9.95 -7.80
N LEU A 23 -1.59 9.00 -8.41
CA LEU A 23 -1.02 9.16 -9.77
C LEU A 23 -2.12 9.34 -10.81
N GLU A 24 -3.18 8.53 -10.76
CA GLU A 24 -4.32 8.64 -11.68
C GLU A 24 -5.10 9.95 -11.49
N GLU A 25 -5.43 10.34 -10.25
CA GLU A 25 -6.11 11.61 -9.96
C GLU A 25 -5.27 12.82 -10.39
N LYS A 26 -3.94 12.70 -10.35
CA LYS A 26 -3.01 13.72 -10.86
C LYS A 26 -2.80 13.67 -12.38
N ASN A 27 -3.47 12.77 -13.10
CA ASN A 27 -3.25 12.54 -14.53
C ASN A 27 -1.76 12.31 -14.86
N LEU A 28 -1.04 11.60 -13.98
CA LEU A 28 0.37 11.25 -14.16
C LEU A 28 0.46 9.85 -14.76
N GLN A 29 0.47 9.78 -16.09
CA GLN A 29 0.49 8.53 -16.85
C GLN A 29 1.84 8.30 -17.54
N GLY A 30 2.14 7.03 -17.85
CA GLY A 30 3.38 6.65 -18.53
C GLY A 30 4.61 6.63 -17.61
N TYR A 31 4.42 6.47 -16.31
CA TYR A 31 5.49 6.13 -15.37
C TYR A 31 5.88 4.66 -15.50
N ASN A 32 7.11 4.32 -15.10
CA ASN A 32 7.55 2.93 -15.08
C ASN A 32 6.86 2.23 -13.92
N GLN A 33 6.19 1.12 -14.18
CA GLN A 33 5.59 0.31 -13.12
C GLN A 33 5.80 -1.16 -13.34
N LYS A 34 5.92 -1.90 -12.24
CA LYS A 34 6.04 -3.34 -12.24
C LYS A 34 5.18 -3.91 -11.13
N GLN A 35 4.25 -4.78 -11.50
CA GLN A 35 3.50 -5.57 -10.56
C GLN A 35 4.37 -6.73 -10.06
N LEU A 36 4.36 -6.92 -8.75
CA LEU A 36 5.05 -7.97 -8.02
C LEU A 36 4.02 -8.84 -7.28
N TYR A 37 4.47 -10.01 -6.87
CA TYR A 37 3.66 -11.02 -6.20
C TYR A 37 4.25 -11.36 -4.84
N PHE A 38 3.49 -11.12 -3.78
CA PHE A 38 3.88 -11.44 -2.40
C PHE A 38 4.11 -12.94 -2.19
N GLU A 39 3.31 -13.80 -2.84
CA GLU A 39 3.46 -15.27 -2.79
C GLU A 39 4.83 -15.76 -3.27
N LYS A 40 5.47 -14.98 -4.16
CA LYS A 40 6.81 -15.28 -4.69
C LYS A 40 7.93 -14.61 -3.89
N GLY A 41 7.61 -13.88 -2.83
CA GLY A 41 8.59 -13.13 -2.03
C GLY A 41 9.25 -11.96 -2.78
N GLU A 42 8.66 -11.48 -3.88
CA GLU A 42 9.28 -10.47 -4.75
C GLU A 42 9.44 -9.10 -4.07
N HIS A 43 8.70 -8.82 -2.98
CA HIS A 43 8.87 -7.64 -2.14
C HIS A 43 10.22 -7.59 -1.42
N LYS A 44 10.97 -8.70 -1.36
CA LYS A 44 12.33 -8.79 -0.84
C LYS A 44 13.40 -8.88 -1.94
N SER A 45 13.02 -8.68 -3.21
CA SER A 45 13.98 -8.66 -4.31
C SER A 45 14.96 -7.47 -4.19
N LYS A 46 16.14 -7.61 -4.81
CA LYS A 46 17.16 -6.55 -4.85
C LYS A 46 16.60 -5.24 -5.43
N GLU A 47 15.83 -5.34 -6.50
CA GLU A 47 15.16 -4.20 -7.16
C GLU A 47 14.25 -3.42 -6.19
N VAL A 48 13.50 -4.11 -5.33
CA VAL A 48 12.69 -3.45 -4.30
C VAL A 48 13.56 -2.86 -3.21
N MET A 49 14.58 -3.59 -2.73
CA MET A 49 15.44 -3.13 -1.64
C MET A 49 16.32 -1.93 -2.01
N GLU A 50 16.64 -1.74 -3.29
CA GLU A 50 17.32 -0.55 -3.81
C GLU A 50 16.48 0.73 -3.64
N ILE A 51 15.16 0.63 -3.74
CA ILE A 51 14.23 1.77 -3.56
C ILE A 51 13.78 1.87 -2.09
N ASN A 52 13.35 0.74 -1.54
CA ASN A 52 12.85 0.59 -0.18
C ASN A 52 13.65 -0.47 0.59
N PRO A 53 14.68 -0.06 1.35
CA PRO A 53 15.51 -0.97 2.13
C PRO A 53 14.74 -1.84 3.14
N ARG A 54 13.49 -1.48 3.46
CA ARG A 54 12.61 -2.29 4.33
C ARG A 54 12.06 -3.55 3.64
N GLY A 55 12.20 -3.67 2.33
CA GLY A 55 11.61 -4.77 1.55
C GLY A 55 10.09 -4.77 1.69
N GLN A 56 9.47 -3.61 1.55
CA GLN A 56 8.03 -3.38 1.66
C GLN A 56 7.52 -2.67 0.41
N LEU A 57 6.24 -2.87 0.10
CA LEU A 57 5.57 -2.21 -1.02
C LEU A 57 4.55 -1.18 -0.49
N PRO A 58 4.41 -0.02 -1.15
CA PRO A 58 5.02 0.34 -2.43
C PRO A 58 6.51 0.68 -2.29
N ALA A 59 7.28 0.31 -3.30
CA ALA A 59 8.61 0.87 -3.54
C ALA A 59 8.45 1.89 -4.67
N PHE A 60 8.25 3.14 -4.29
CA PHE A 60 7.98 4.25 -5.20
C PHE A 60 9.14 5.24 -5.21
N LYS A 61 9.52 5.70 -6.40
CA LYS A 61 10.56 6.71 -6.61
C LYS A 61 10.02 7.77 -7.56
N CYS A 62 10.16 9.05 -7.21
CA CYS A 62 9.83 10.17 -8.10
C CYS A 62 11.12 10.88 -8.53
N GLY A 63 11.62 10.58 -9.74
CA GLY A 63 12.97 10.98 -10.15
C GLY A 63 14.00 10.23 -9.31
N ASP A 64 14.84 10.98 -8.58
CA ASP A 64 15.84 10.41 -7.68
C ASP A 64 15.40 10.25 -6.22
N VAL A 65 14.18 10.65 -5.89
CA VAL A 65 13.69 10.66 -4.50
C VAL A 65 12.85 9.40 -4.21
N PRO A 66 13.33 8.47 -3.36
CA PRO A 66 12.52 7.35 -2.89
C PRO A 66 11.46 7.82 -1.89
N LEU A 67 10.23 7.33 -2.05
CA LEU A 67 9.05 7.70 -1.28
C LEU A 67 8.35 6.42 -0.79
N ASN A 68 8.96 5.80 0.22
CA ASN A 68 8.58 4.48 0.73
C ASN A 68 7.34 4.48 1.63
N GLU A 69 6.83 5.66 1.99
CA GLU A 69 5.59 5.84 2.74
C GLU A 69 4.47 6.30 1.81
N SER A 70 3.40 5.51 1.70
CA SER A 70 2.29 5.78 0.76
C SER A 70 1.65 7.16 0.96
N CYS A 71 1.43 7.59 2.20
CA CYS A 71 0.89 8.91 2.49
C CYS A 71 1.87 10.02 2.09
N ALA A 72 3.16 9.85 2.40
CA ALA A 72 4.19 10.82 2.03
C ALA A 72 4.32 10.94 0.50
N ALA A 73 4.22 9.83 -0.24
CA ALA A 73 4.16 9.84 -1.69
C ALA A 73 2.96 10.67 -2.20
N CYS A 74 1.76 10.47 -1.66
CA CYS A 74 0.59 11.26 -2.03
C CYS A 74 0.78 12.76 -1.76
N PHE A 75 1.31 13.14 -0.59
CA PHE A 75 1.61 14.54 -0.27
C PHE A 75 2.68 15.13 -1.21
N HIS A 76 3.73 14.36 -1.53
CA HIS A 76 4.76 14.80 -2.47
C HIS A 76 4.18 15.05 -3.86
N LEU A 77 3.34 14.14 -4.36
CA LEU A 77 2.67 14.28 -5.64
C LEU A 77 1.75 15.51 -5.67
N GLU A 78 1.00 15.76 -4.60
CA GLU A 78 0.19 16.98 -4.47
C GLU A 78 1.04 18.26 -4.50
N CYS A 79 2.13 18.30 -3.72
CA CYS A 79 2.99 19.47 -3.64
C CYS A 79 3.74 19.73 -4.96
N LYS A 80 4.29 18.69 -5.58
CA LYS A 80 5.10 18.79 -6.81
C LYS A 80 4.25 19.06 -8.05
N TYR A 81 3.05 18.47 -8.11
CA TYR A 81 2.13 18.57 -9.24
C TYR A 81 0.83 19.30 -8.83
N LYS A 82 0.97 20.43 -8.12
CA LYS A 82 -0.17 21.19 -7.59
C LYS A 82 -1.11 21.70 -8.69
N SER A 83 -0.58 22.05 -9.85
CA SER A 83 -1.32 22.58 -11.00
C SER A 83 -1.77 21.52 -12.02
N GLN A 84 -1.55 20.23 -11.75
CA GLN A 84 -1.89 19.14 -12.66
C GLN A 84 -2.92 18.20 -12.04
N GLY A 85 -3.93 17.83 -12.82
CA GLY A 85 -4.99 16.92 -12.41
C GLY A 85 -5.85 17.44 -11.26
N THR A 86 -6.48 16.52 -10.54
CA THR A 86 -7.33 16.81 -9.38
C THR A 86 -6.49 17.37 -8.23
N LYS A 87 -6.98 18.41 -7.56
CA LYS A 87 -6.42 18.90 -6.31
C LYS A 87 -6.79 17.93 -5.18
N LEU A 88 -5.79 17.25 -4.61
CA LEU A 88 -6.00 16.24 -3.56
C LEU A 88 -6.17 16.87 -2.18
N ILE A 89 -5.63 18.07 -1.96
CA ILE A 89 -5.66 18.78 -0.68
C ILE A 89 -6.31 20.16 -0.88
N PRO A 90 -7.43 20.47 -0.21
CA PRO A 90 -8.06 21.79 -0.24
C PRO A 90 -7.11 22.89 0.26
N ASP A 91 -7.25 24.11 -0.25
CA ASP A 91 -6.42 25.24 0.23
C ASP A 91 -6.90 25.80 1.57
N CYS A 92 -8.18 25.59 1.94
CA CYS A 92 -8.73 26.11 3.18
C CYS A 92 -8.12 25.41 4.40
N GLU A 93 -7.85 26.18 5.45
CA GLU A 93 -7.21 25.69 6.67
C GLU A 93 -7.97 24.52 7.29
N ALA A 94 -9.30 24.65 7.41
CA ALA A 94 -10.17 23.61 7.96
C ALA A 94 -10.10 22.30 7.15
N GLY A 95 -10.07 22.38 5.82
CA GLY A 95 -9.95 21.21 4.95
C GLY A 95 -8.60 20.51 5.09
N ARG A 96 -7.51 21.29 5.21
CA ARG A 96 -6.16 20.74 5.45
C ARG A 96 -6.08 20.05 6.80
N ALA A 97 -6.63 20.64 7.85
CA ALA A 97 -6.68 20.06 9.18
C ALA A 97 -7.43 18.72 9.18
N GLN A 98 -8.60 18.67 8.53
CA GLN A 98 -9.39 17.43 8.41
C GLN A 98 -8.63 16.33 7.66
N ILE A 99 -7.96 16.65 6.54
CA ILE A 99 -7.17 15.65 5.81
C ILE A 99 -6.05 15.09 6.67
N LEU A 100 -5.27 15.95 7.33
CA LEU A 100 -4.18 15.51 8.20
C LEU A 100 -4.70 14.61 9.32
N GLN A 101 -5.78 15.02 9.99
CA GLN A 101 -6.44 14.20 11.01
C GLN A 101 -6.81 12.82 10.45
N ARG A 102 -7.49 12.75 9.31
CA ARG A 102 -7.91 11.46 8.70
C ARG A 102 -6.73 10.59 8.29
N VAL A 103 -5.67 11.18 7.74
CA VAL A 103 -4.46 10.42 7.35
C VAL A 103 -3.82 9.76 8.56
N PHE A 104 -3.62 10.50 9.65
CA PHE A 104 -3.01 9.96 10.86
C PHE A 104 -3.94 8.99 11.60
N GLU A 105 -5.25 9.26 11.63
CA GLU A 105 -6.26 8.34 12.18
C GLU A 105 -6.25 7.00 11.45
N VAL A 106 -6.29 7.00 10.12
CA VAL A 106 -6.32 5.76 9.33
C VAL A 106 -5.06 4.93 9.59
N ASN A 107 -3.88 5.55 9.65
CA ASN A 107 -2.64 4.81 9.92
C ASN A 107 -2.66 4.20 11.33
N ALA A 108 -3.11 4.94 12.35
CA ALA A 108 -3.23 4.42 13.71
C ALA A 108 -4.31 3.32 13.85
N LEU A 109 -5.41 3.43 13.10
CA LEU A 109 -6.50 2.45 13.11
C LEU A 109 -6.10 1.17 12.39
N VAL A 110 -5.44 1.25 11.23
CA VAL A 110 -4.98 0.06 10.49
C VAL A 110 -4.06 -0.80 11.35
N GLU A 111 -3.13 -0.18 12.10
CA GLU A 111 -2.27 -0.92 13.02
C GLU A 111 -3.08 -1.68 14.09
N LYS A 112 -4.07 -1.02 14.69
CA LYS A 112 -4.96 -1.64 15.71
C LYS A 112 -5.83 -2.74 15.13
N SER A 113 -6.42 -2.51 13.95
CA SER A 113 -7.26 -3.49 13.26
C SER A 113 -6.48 -4.72 12.86
N CYS A 114 -5.25 -4.55 12.35
CA CYS A 114 -4.38 -5.67 12.01
C CYS A 114 -4.07 -6.50 13.27
N LYS A 115 -3.69 -5.86 14.37
CA LYS A 115 -3.46 -6.55 15.65
C LYS A 115 -4.68 -7.35 16.10
N PHE A 116 -5.87 -6.75 16.06
CA PHE A 116 -7.10 -7.41 16.50
C PHE A 116 -7.49 -8.64 15.64
N VAL A 117 -7.33 -8.55 14.31
CA VAL A 117 -7.60 -9.68 13.41
C VAL A 117 -6.62 -10.82 13.67
N LEU A 118 -5.35 -10.49 13.87
CA LEU A 118 -4.30 -11.48 14.14
C LEU A 118 -4.55 -12.20 15.47
N THR A 119 -4.82 -11.47 16.56
CA THR A 119 -5.06 -12.08 17.88
C THR A 119 -6.26 -13.02 17.86
N ARG A 120 -7.38 -12.63 17.25
CA ARG A 120 -8.57 -13.52 17.16
C ARG A 120 -8.36 -14.72 16.26
N SER A 121 -7.53 -14.60 15.24
CA SER A 121 -7.20 -15.72 14.35
C SER A 121 -6.33 -16.74 15.09
N SER A 122 -5.34 -16.28 15.85
CA SER A 122 -4.52 -17.14 16.72
C SER A 122 -5.35 -17.86 17.78
N ASP A 123 -6.27 -17.16 18.46
CA ASP A 123 -7.17 -17.77 19.45
C ASP A 123 -8.04 -18.88 18.85
N ARG A 124 -8.49 -18.69 17.60
CA ARG A 124 -9.31 -19.67 16.89
C ARG A 124 -8.52 -20.87 16.40
N ILE A 125 -7.22 -20.71 16.09
CA ILE A 125 -6.35 -21.80 15.67
C ILE A 125 -5.93 -22.66 16.88
N LEU A 126 -5.64 -22.03 18.02
CA LEU A 126 -5.33 -22.74 19.28
C LEU A 126 -6.49 -23.59 19.80
N GLN A 127 -7.73 -23.27 19.41
CA GLN A 127 -8.92 -24.04 19.77
C GLN A 127 -9.28 -25.14 18.75
N SER A 128 -8.52 -25.27 17.65
CA SER A 128 -8.77 -26.31 16.65
C SER A 128 -8.14 -27.65 17.06
N PRO A 129 -8.79 -28.81 16.82
CA PRO A 129 -8.25 -30.12 17.16
C PRO A 129 -7.03 -30.55 16.31
N LEU A 130 -6.48 -29.66 15.48
CA LEU A 130 -5.26 -29.82 14.68
C LEU A 130 -4.05 -29.09 15.30
N SER A 131 -4.12 -28.77 16.60
CA SER A 131 -3.18 -27.87 17.30
C SER A 131 -1.71 -28.28 17.19
N GLU A 132 -1.38 -29.58 17.15
CA GLU A 132 0.03 -30.04 17.05
C GLU A 132 0.65 -29.82 15.66
N ILE A 133 -0.16 -29.77 14.59
CA ILE A 133 0.32 -29.49 13.23
C ILE A 133 0.31 -27.97 12.98
N GLY A 134 -0.66 -27.26 13.58
CA GLY A 134 -0.81 -25.81 13.47
C GLY A 134 0.32 -25.02 14.12
N GLU A 135 0.82 -25.42 15.29
CA GLU A 135 1.92 -24.73 15.98
C GLU A 135 3.21 -24.71 15.15
N LYS A 136 3.57 -25.83 14.52
CA LYS A 136 4.75 -25.91 13.66
C LYS A 136 4.64 -25.05 12.40
N ILE A 137 3.46 -25.03 11.77
CA ILE A 137 3.22 -24.24 10.55
C ILE A 137 3.16 -22.73 10.85
N ILE A 138 2.61 -22.35 12.01
CA ILE A 138 2.49 -20.95 12.42
C ILE A 138 3.83 -20.41 12.93
N GLU A 139 4.59 -21.16 13.72
CA GLU A 139 5.97 -20.76 14.05
C GLU A 139 6.83 -20.66 12.79
N ASP A 140 6.72 -21.61 11.84
CA ASP A 140 7.46 -21.54 10.59
C ASP A 140 7.04 -20.38 9.68
N ALA A 141 5.76 -19.96 9.68
CA ALA A 141 5.29 -18.81 8.91
C ALA A 141 5.61 -17.47 9.60
N PHE A 142 5.52 -17.42 10.93
CA PHE A 142 5.72 -16.21 11.73
C PHE A 142 7.21 -15.89 11.93
N LEU A 143 8.08 -16.90 12.03
CA LEU A 143 9.55 -16.71 12.07
C LEU A 143 10.12 -16.35 10.68
N ARG A 144 9.40 -16.61 9.59
CA ARG A 144 9.90 -16.35 8.23
C ARG A 144 9.54 -14.98 7.66
N ASP A 145 8.34 -14.42 7.92
CA ASP A 145 8.04 -13.01 7.54
C ASP A 145 6.76 -12.45 8.23
N PRO A 146 6.87 -11.56 9.24
CA PRO A 146 5.71 -10.93 9.88
C PRO A 146 4.95 -9.93 8.98
N ALA A 147 5.37 -9.70 7.72
CA ALA A 147 4.77 -8.71 6.83
C ALA A 147 3.61 -9.22 5.95
N ASN A 148 3.28 -10.52 5.93
CA ASN A 148 2.49 -11.11 4.84
C ASN A 148 1.06 -11.60 5.18
N VAL A 149 0.39 -11.05 6.21
CA VAL A 149 -0.91 -11.59 6.68
C VAL A 149 -2.16 -11.03 5.97
N PHE A 150 -2.03 -10.28 4.89
CA PHE A 150 -3.19 -9.66 4.22
C PHE A 150 -3.23 -9.98 2.73
N HIS A 151 -3.88 -11.10 2.39
CA HIS A 151 -4.33 -11.41 1.04
C HIS A 151 -5.86 -11.42 0.98
N PHE A 152 -6.43 -10.40 0.34
CA PHE A 152 -7.80 -10.40 -0.16
C PHE A 152 -7.82 -10.06 -1.66
N SER A 153 -8.77 -10.73 -2.33
CA SER A 153 -8.85 -11.11 -3.75
C SER A 153 -8.68 -10.01 -4.82
N PRO A 154 -8.21 -10.34 -6.05
CA PRO A 154 -7.78 -9.39 -7.10
C PRO A 154 -8.89 -8.67 -7.89
N CYS A 155 -10.17 -8.93 -7.62
CA CYS A 155 -11.27 -8.49 -8.49
C CYS A 155 -11.75 -7.03 -8.28
N ALA A 156 -11.33 -6.33 -7.22
CA ALA A 156 -11.91 -5.03 -6.87
C ALA A 156 -11.34 -3.84 -7.66
N PHE A 157 -10.13 -3.93 -8.21
CA PHE A 157 -9.43 -2.78 -8.78
C PHE A 157 -9.97 -2.36 -10.17
N ASN A 158 -10.24 -3.32 -11.05
CA ASN A 158 -10.74 -3.03 -12.41
C ASN A 158 -12.18 -2.49 -12.42
N SER A 159 -12.94 -2.66 -11.33
CA SER A 159 -14.33 -2.20 -11.24
C SER A 159 -14.42 -0.72 -10.82
N VAL A 160 -13.56 -0.27 -9.92
CA VAL A 160 -13.61 1.11 -9.39
C VAL A 160 -13.16 2.15 -10.42
N VAL A 161 -12.19 1.81 -11.27
CA VAL A 161 -11.70 2.72 -12.34
C VAL A 161 -12.69 2.79 -13.52
N ARG A 162 -13.45 1.72 -13.78
CA ARG A 162 -14.39 1.65 -14.91
C ARG A 162 -15.73 2.34 -14.64
N LEU A 163 -16.11 2.51 -13.37
CA LEU A 163 -17.41 3.08 -12.98
C LEU A 163 -17.48 4.62 -13.01
N ARG A 164 -16.38 5.34 -13.29
CA ARG A 164 -16.38 6.80 -13.47
C ARG A 164 -16.24 7.29 -14.92
N LYS A 165 -16.23 6.36 -15.90
CA LYS A 165 -16.18 6.68 -17.34
C LYS A 165 -17.40 6.13 -18.09
N GLN A 166 -18.59 6.26 -17.51
CA GLN A 166 -19.82 6.23 -18.30
C GLN A 166 -20.40 7.66 -18.33
N PRO A 167 -20.90 8.13 -19.48
CA PRO A 167 -21.50 9.45 -19.61
C PRO A 167 -22.73 9.62 -18.72
#